data_AF-A0A969M6S6-F1
#
_entry.id   AF-A0A969M6S6-F1
#
_cell.length_a   1.000
_cell.length_b   1.000
_cell.length_c   1.000
_cell.angle_alpha   90.00
_cell.angle_beta   90.00
_cell.angle_gamma   90.00
#
_symmetry.space_group_name_H-M   'P 1'
#
loop_
_entity.id
_entity.type
_entity.pdbx_description
1 polymer ?
#
loop_
_entity_poly.entity_id
_entity_poly.type
_entity_poly.pdbx_seq_one_letter_code
_entity_poly.pdbx_strand_id
1 'polypeptide(L)'
;MEATRAAQLCLLLGEMLFSFGATTRRIQDSVARLARHLECKVELLVNYDALMITVHDRSSFRTRIACSRGSAALNLHGLARVSEWGSGVVGPAAGSAGIGSSPVRHPG
;
A
#
# COMPACT_ATOMS: atom_id res chain seq x y z
N MET A 1 -18.94 -4.77 -25.47
CA MET A 1 -18.18 -3.61 -24.96
C MET A 1 -16.94 -3.47 -25.84
N GLU A 2 -16.60 -2.27 -26.33
CA GLU A 2 -15.38 -2.11 -27.15
C GLU A 2 -14.14 -2.49 -26.32
N ALA A 3 -13.28 -3.36 -26.86
CA ALA A 3 -12.12 -3.90 -26.15
C ALA A 3 -11.16 -2.80 -25.64
N THR A 4 -11.09 -1.68 -26.35
CA THR A 4 -10.35 -0.49 -25.91
C THR A 4 -10.87 0.08 -24.59
N ARG A 5 -12.19 0.07 -24.38
CA ARG A 5 -12.83 0.54 -23.15
C ARG A 5 -12.59 -0.44 -22.01
N ALA A 6 -12.64 -1.74 -22.28
CA ALA A 6 -12.29 -2.77 -21.30
C ALA A 6 -10.82 -2.66 -20.85
N ALA A 7 -9.91 -2.43 -21.80
CA ALA A 7 -8.51 -2.20 -21.51
C ALA A 7 -8.27 -0.96 -20.65
N GLN A 8 -8.96 0.14 -20.94
CA GLN A 8 -8.88 1.37 -20.15
C GLN A 8 -9.40 1.17 -18.72
N LEU A 9 -10.46 0.38 -18.52
CA LEU A 9 -11.01 0.10 -17.20
C LEU A 9 -10.06 -0.78 -16.37
N CYS A 10 -9.50 -1.84 -16.96
CA CYS A 10 -8.51 -2.69 -16.30
C CYS A 10 -7.27 -1.88 -15.88
N LEU A 11 -6.83 -0.98 -16.76
CA LEU A 11 -5.73 -0.07 -16.47
C LEU A 11 -6.06 0.87 -15.30
N LEU A 12 -7.18 1.58 -15.38
CA LEU A 12 -7.59 2.56 -14.37
C LEU A 12 -7.71 1.90 -12.99
N LEU A 13 -8.30 0.71 -12.93
CA LEU A 13 -8.39 -0.06 -11.69
C LEU A 13 -7.00 -0.42 -11.15
N GLY A 14 -6.11 -0.93 -12.01
CA GLY A 14 -4.75 -1.28 -11.61
C GLY A 14 -3.99 -0.07 -11.07
N GLU A 15 -4.03 1.06 -11.78
CA GLU A 15 -3.39 2.32 -11.42
C GLU A 15 -3.91 2.86 -10.09
N MET A 16 -5.23 2.84 -9.85
CA MET A 16 -5.80 3.26 -8.58
C MET A 16 -5.32 2.36 -7.44
N LEU A 17 -5.40 1.04 -7.59
CA LEU A 17 -4.98 0.10 -6.54
C LEU A 17 -3.49 0.23 -6.23
N PHE A 18 -2.66 0.36 -7.26
CA PHE A 18 -1.22 0.63 -7.13
C PHE A 18 -0.96 1.96 -6.42
N SER A 19 -1.68 3.02 -6.80
CA SER A 19 -1.60 4.34 -6.15
C SER A 19 -2.21 4.39 -4.76
N PHE A 20 -2.87 3.33 -4.29
CA PHE A 20 -3.31 3.19 -2.89
C PHE A 20 -2.39 2.24 -2.09
N GLY A 21 -1.28 1.80 -2.68
CA GLY A 21 -0.35 0.87 -2.06
C GLY A 21 -0.98 -0.50 -1.80
N ALA A 22 -1.93 -0.93 -2.65
CA ALA A 22 -2.46 -2.29 -2.58
C ALA A 22 -1.33 -3.30 -2.86
N THR A 23 -1.39 -4.46 -2.22
CA THR A 23 -0.41 -5.51 -2.47
C THR A 23 -0.49 -6.00 -3.91
N THR A 24 0.64 -6.46 -4.47
CA THR A 24 0.72 -7.06 -5.82
C THR A 24 -0.38 -8.10 -6.05
N ARG A 25 -0.58 -9.01 -5.09
CA ARG A 25 -1.61 -10.04 -5.16
C ARG A 25 -3.02 -9.44 -5.27
N ARG A 26 -3.33 -8.39 -4.52
CA ARG A 26 -4.65 -7.75 -4.54
C ARG A 26 -4.90 -7.00 -5.85
N ILE A 27 -3.88 -6.37 -6.41
CA ILE A 27 -3.94 -5.72 -7.73
C ILE A 27 -4.21 -6.79 -8.80
N GLN A 28 -3.42 -7.86 -8.83
CA GLN A 28 -3.57 -8.97 -9.78
C GLN A 28 -4.96 -9.62 -9.68
N ASP A 29 -5.41 -9.98 -8.49
CA ASP A 29 -6.71 -10.62 -8.28
C ASP A 29 -7.87 -9.72 -8.73
N SER A 30 -7.78 -8.42 -8.48
CA SER A 30 -8.84 -7.46 -8.81
C SER A 30 -8.91 -7.22 -10.32
N VAL A 31 -7.75 -7.00 -10.97
CA VAL A 31 -7.68 -6.81 -12.42
C VAL A 31 -8.08 -8.10 -13.15
N ALA A 32 -7.67 -9.28 -12.67
CA ALA A 32 -8.07 -10.55 -13.28
C ALA A 32 -9.56 -10.85 -13.14
N ARG A 33 -10.20 -10.46 -12.03
CA ARG A 33 -11.67 -10.55 -11.89
C ARG A 33 -12.38 -9.62 -12.87
N LEU A 34 -11.92 -8.38 -13.00
CA LEU A 34 -12.49 -7.42 -13.94
C LEU A 34 -12.30 -7.90 -15.39
N ALA A 35 -11.11 -8.36 -15.75
CA ALA A 35 -10.81 -8.87 -17.08
C ALA A 35 -11.71 -10.04 -17.47
N ARG A 36 -11.94 -10.99 -16.55
CA ARG A 36 -12.90 -12.09 -16.76
C ARG A 36 -14.33 -11.59 -16.99
N HIS A 37 -14.76 -10.60 -16.22
CA HIS A 37 -16.10 -10.03 -16.39
C HIS A 37 -16.26 -9.28 -17.72
N LEU A 38 -15.15 -8.76 -18.26
CA LEU A 38 -15.09 -8.04 -19.52
C LEU A 38 -14.73 -8.95 -20.71
N GLU A 39 -14.58 -10.26 -20.48
CA GLU A 39 -14.17 -11.26 -21.47
C GLU A 39 -12.86 -10.91 -22.21
N CYS A 40 -11.93 -10.24 -21.52
CA CYS A 40 -10.65 -9.84 -22.08
C CYS A 40 -9.46 -10.56 -21.42
N LYS A 41 -8.36 -10.72 -22.19
CA LYS A 41 -7.11 -11.26 -21.66
C LYS A 41 -6.21 -10.10 -21.22
N VAL A 42 -5.74 -10.17 -19.98
CA VAL A 42 -4.84 -9.17 -19.38
C VAL A 42 -3.62 -9.87 -18.80
N GLU A 43 -2.45 -9.34 -19.08
CA GLU A 43 -1.17 -9.73 -18.50
C GLU A 43 -0.68 -8.58 -17.60
N LEU A 44 -0.30 -8.91 -16.37
CA LEU A 44 0.03 -7.93 -15.34
C LEU A 44 1.40 -8.22 -14.75
N LEU A 45 2.24 -7.19 -14.67
CA LEU A 45 3.49 -7.21 -13.92
C LEU A 45 3.48 -6.05 -12.93
N VAL A 46 3.56 -6.38 -11.64
CA VAL A 46 3.57 -5.39 -10.55
C VAL A 46 4.89 -5.53 -9.82
N ASN A 47 5.67 -4.46 -9.79
CA ASN A 47 6.86 -4.31 -8.98
C ASN A 47 6.68 -3.11 -8.04
N TYR A 48 7.58 -2.96 -7.06
CA TYR A 48 7.54 -1.87 -6.07
C TYR A 48 7.47 -0.48 -6.72
N ASP A 49 8.20 -0.28 -7.81
CA ASP A 49 8.31 1.04 -8.47
C ASP A 49 7.40 1.19 -9.69
N ALA A 50 6.81 0.11 -10.20
CA ALA A 50 6.06 0.17 -11.43
C ALA A 50 4.98 -0.90 -11.54
N LEU A 51 3.86 -0.49 -12.12
CA LEU A 51 2.78 -1.34 -12.60
C LEU A 51 2.81 -1.36 -14.13
N MET A 52 2.93 -2.54 -14.71
CA MET A 52 2.83 -2.77 -16.15
C MET A 52 1.59 -3.62 -16.44
N ILE A 53 0.77 -3.16 -17.37
CA ILE A 53 -0.46 -3.84 -17.79
C ILE A 53 -0.45 -3.96 -19.31
N THR A 54 -0.58 -5.19 -19.79
CA THR A 54 -0.80 -5.50 -21.20
C THR A 54 -2.19 -6.08 -21.37
N VAL A 55 -3.00 -5.46 -22.22
CA VAL A 55 -4.34 -5.97 -22.56
C VAL A 55 -4.34 -6.43 -24.00
N HIS A 56 -4.90 -7.62 -24.24
CA HIS A 56 -5.08 -8.17 -25.57
C HIS A 56 -6.54 -8.02 -25.99
N ASP A 57 -6.73 -7.44 -27.16
CA ASP A 57 -7.91 -7.55 -28.00
C ASP A 57 -7.62 -8.51 -29.16
N ARG A 58 -8.65 -9.08 -29.78
CA ARG A 58 -8.54 -10.12 -30.83
C ARG A 58 -7.58 -9.78 -31.97
N SER A 59 -7.31 -8.50 -32.23
CA SER A 59 -6.42 -8.01 -33.30
C SER A 59 -5.27 -7.12 -32.81
N SER A 60 -5.21 -6.77 -31.53
CA SER A 60 -4.22 -5.81 -31.01
C SER A 60 -3.85 -6.06 -29.57
N PHE A 61 -2.65 -5.66 -29.16
CA PHE A 61 -2.27 -5.60 -27.76
C PHE A 61 -1.86 -4.19 -27.39
N ARG A 62 -2.18 -3.76 -26.17
CA ARG A 62 -1.79 -2.46 -25.66
C ARG A 62 -1.15 -2.62 -24.30
N THR A 63 0.09 -2.16 -24.21
CA THR A 63 0.86 -2.12 -22.98
C THR A 63 0.91 -0.71 -22.42
N ARG A 64 0.78 -0.59 -21.11
CA ARG A 64 0.98 0.66 -20.37
C ARG A 64 1.78 0.40 -19.11
N ILE A 65 2.54 1.41 -18.72
CA ILE A 65 3.41 1.40 -17.54
C ILE A 65 3.04 2.62 -16.70
N ALA A 66 2.70 2.40 -15.44
CA ALA A 66 2.51 3.42 -14.43
C ALA A 66 3.63 3.29 -13.39
N CYS A 67 4.39 4.36 -13.18
CA CYS A 67 5.47 4.38 -12.20
C CYS A 67 4.98 4.96 -10.87
N SER A 68 5.58 4.53 -9.76
CA SER A 68 5.42 5.20 -8.49
C SER A 68 6.01 6.61 -8.62
N ARG A 69 5.17 7.64 -8.52
CA ARG A 69 5.67 9.01 -8.36
C ARG A 69 6.08 9.11 -6.90
N GLY A 70 7.34 9.44 -6.62
CA GLY A 70 8.02 9.31 -5.32
C GLY A 70 7.37 9.90 -4.06
N SER A 71 6.14 10.39 -4.10
CA SER A 71 5.27 10.36 -2.93
C SER A 71 4.71 8.94 -2.82
N ALA A 72 5.42 8.07 -2.11
CA ALA A 72 4.89 6.79 -1.68
C ALA A 72 3.44 7.01 -1.25
N ALA A 73 2.50 6.43 -2.00
CA ALA A 73 1.18 6.18 -1.48
C ALA A 73 1.38 5.14 -0.39
N LEU A 74 1.89 5.61 0.75
CA LEU A 74 2.03 4.85 1.95
C LEU A 74 0.63 4.37 2.22
N ASN A 75 0.44 3.07 2.11
CA ASN A 75 -0.77 2.42 2.52
C ASN A 75 -0.90 2.75 4.02
N LEU A 76 -1.63 3.81 4.35
CA LEU A 76 -1.73 4.32 5.73
C LEU A 76 -2.25 3.23 6.66
N HIS A 77 -3.01 2.28 6.13
CA HIS A 77 -3.43 1.09 6.84
C HIS A 77 -2.27 0.12 7.15
N GLY A 78 -1.36 -0.10 6.21
CA GLY A 78 -0.11 -0.83 6.46
C GLY A 78 0.81 -0.11 7.44
N LEU A 79 0.98 1.20 7.30
CA LEU A 79 1.78 2.02 8.21
C LEU A 79 1.18 2.03 9.62
N ALA A 80 -0.14 2.12 9.75
CA ALA A 80 -0.86 2.04 11.03
C ALA A 80 -0.59 0.69 11.72
N ARG A 81 -0.72 -0.44 11.01
CA ARG A 81 -0.46 -1.76 11.59
C ARG A 81 1.01 -1.97 11.98
N VAL A 82 1.96 -1.40 11.25
CA VAL A 82 3.38 -1.41 11.64
C VAL A 82 3.64 -0.49 12.83
N SER A 83 2.97 0.67 12.90
CA SER A 83 3.08 1.58 14.04
C SER A 83 2.50 1.00 15.33
N GLU A 84 1.42 0.21 15.24
CA GLU A 84 0.88 -0.58 16.36
C GLU A 84 1.90 -1.62 16.85
N TRP A 85 2.74 -2.13 15.96
CA TRP A 85 3.78 -3.08 16.33
C TRP A 85 4.98 -2.38 17.00
N GLY A 86 5.32 -1.18 16.54
CA GLY A 86 6.38 -0.35 17.12
C GLY A 86 6.01 0.28 18.48
N SER A 87 4.73 0.52 18.74
CA SER A 87 4.25 1.06 20.03
C SER A 87 4.16 0.01 21.14
N GLY A 88 4.33 -1.28 20.82
CA GLY A 88 4.39 -2.38 21.79
C GLY A 88 5.72 -2.55 22.54
N VAL A 89 6.76 -1.75 22.22
CA VAL A 89 8.07 -1.78 22.90
C VAL A 89 8.36 -0.46 23.61
N VAL A 90 7.39 0.06 24.37
CA VAL A 90 7.68 0.88 25.55
C VAL A 90 6.81 0.35 26.67
N GLY A 91 7.36 -0.62 27.43
CA GLY A 91 6.72 -1.10 28.64
C GLY A 91 6.56 0.04 29.65
N PRO A 92 5.49 0.04 30.46
CA PRO A 92 5.35 1.00 31.54
C PRO A 92 6.43 0.69 32.58
N ALA A 93 7.37 1.60 32.78
CA ALA A 93 8.14 1.64 34.01
C ALA A 93 7.19 2.05 35.15
N ALA A 94 6.42 1.09 35.66
CA ALA A 94 5.76 1.20 36.94
C ALA A 94 6.84 1.39 38.02
N GLY A 95 6.71 2.46 38.80
CA GLY A 95 7.72 2.91 39.75
C GLY A 95 7.91 2.02 40.98
N SER A 96 9.02 2.27 41.68
CA SER A 96 9.15 2.17 43.14
C SER A 96 10.37 3.03 43.51
N ALA A 97 10.17 4.13 44.25
CA ALA A 97 10.18 4.22 45.71
C ALA A 97 11.57 4.58 46.27
N GLY A 98 11.69 5.82 46.75
CA GLY A 98 12.42 6.18 47.97
C GLY A 98 13.92 6.42 47.87
N ILE A 99 14.33 7.70 47.83
CA ILE A 99 15.43 8.21 48.67
C ILE A 99 15.02 9.61 49.13
N GLY A 100 14.80 9.76 50.44
CA GLY A 100 14.51 11.03 51.08
C GLY A 100 15.73 11.95 51.09
N SER A 101 15.52 13.20 50.71
CA SER A 101 16.49 14.28 50.89
C SER A 101 15.97 15.22 51.97
N SER A 102 16.55 15.07 53.16
CA SER A 102 16.34 15.89 54.35
C SER A 102 16.76 17.36 54.09
N PRO A 103 16.01 18.38 54.53
CA PRO A 103 16.50 19.77 54.49
C PRO A 103 17.42 20.04 55.70
N VAL A 104 18.69 20.34 55.42
CA VAL A 104 19.66 20.82 56.43
C VAL A 104 19.40 22.30 56.75
N ARG A 105 19.38 22.57 58.07
CA ARG A 105 19.12 23.84 58.77
C ARG A 105 20.05 25.00 58.40
N HIS A 106 19.49 26.21 58.47
CA HIS A 106 20.19 27.48 58.72
C HIS A 106 20.96 27.49 60.05
N PRO A 107 22.07 28.25 60.15
CA PRO A 107 22.45 28.92 61.38
C PRO A 107 22.15 30.43 61.28
N GLY A 108 21.89 31.03 62.44
CA GLY A 108 21.56 32.45 62.62
C GLY A 108 22.76 33.37 62.76
#